data_AF-A0A2Z5UJW8-F1
#
_entry.id   AF-A0A2Z5UJW8-F1
#
_cell.length_a   1.000
_cell.length_b   1.000
_cell.length_c   1.000
_cell.angle_alpha   90.00
_cell.angle_beta   90.00
_cell.angle_gamma   90.00
#
_symmetry.space_group_name_H-M   'P 1'
#
loop_
_entity.id
_entity.type
_entity.pdbx_description
1 polymer ?
#
loop_
_entity_poly.entity_id
_entity_poly.type
_entity_poly.pdbx_seq_one_letter_code
_entity_poly.pdbx_strand_id
1 'polypeptide(L)'
;MSRRIVTIGHGDTKNGEALGVPLNDLAIAVLERRMAIQHEYVFTFKGRALGQVNTKTWRAALVRAGITDFRWHDLRHTWASWLRQNDVPTWVLQELGGWKSESMVRRYAHMSVKHLQPYADQLTFSVTPRTGGNPPAGGSAEGHKNGHSSEPPRLKLVAGTDLSY
;
A
#
# COMPACT_ATOMS: atom_id res chain seq x y z
N MET A 1 1.76 -28.37 -4.94
CA MET A 1 2.27 -27.59 -6.10
C MET A 1 3.62 -26.97 -5.75
N SER A 2 4.69 -27.14 -6.55
CA SER A 2 6.04 -26.61 -6.25
C SER A 2 6.27 -25.16 -6.70
N ARG A 3 5.38 -24.57 -7.51
CA ARG A 3 5.50 -23.18 -7.99
C ARG A 3 4.28 -22.37 -7.55
N ARG A 4 4.48 -21.38 -6.67
CA ARG A 4 3.42 -20.49 -6.12
C ARG A 4 3.27 -19.21 -6.94
N ILE A 5 3.29 -19.33 -8.26
CA ILE A 5 3.25 -18.20 -9.19
C ILE A 5 2.20 -18.48 -10.25
N VAL A 6 1.30 -17.52 -10.47
CA VAL A 6 0.44 -17.49 -11.65
C VAL A 6 1.10 -16.59 -12.69
N THR A 7 1.32 -17.12 -13.88
CA THR A 7 1.84 -16.36 -15.01
C THR A 7 0.67 -15.96 -15.91
N ILE A 8 0.53 -14.66 -16.16
CA ILE A 8 -0.36 -14.13 -17.18
C ILE A 8 0.48 -13.95 -18.45
N GLY A 9 0.04 -14.55 -19.56
CA GLY A 9 0.80 -14.62 -20.81
C GLY A 9 0.97 -13.26 -21.50
N HIS A 10 1.89 -13.22 -22.47
CA HIS A 10 2.04 -12.08 -23.38
C HIS A 10 0.73 -11.85 -24.15
N GLY A 11 0.27 -10.59 -24.21
CA GLY A 11 -0.98 -10.20 -24.88
C GLY A 11 -2.23 -10.23 -24.00
N ASP A 12 -2.22 -10.97 -22.89
CA ASP A 12 -3.35 -11.03 -21.94
C ASP A 12 -3.28 -9.93 -20.87
N THR A 13 -2.11 -9.34 -20.68
CA THR A 13 -1.97 -8.13 -19.86
C THR A 13 -2.25 -6.89 -20.70
N LYS A 14 -2.83 -5.86 -20.08
CA LYS A 14 -3.02 -4.54 -20.71
C LYS A 14 -1.71 -3.92 -21.23
N ASN A 15 -0.57 -4.46 -20.79
CA ASN A 15 0.75 -3.94 -21.08
C ASN A 15 1.49 -4.78 -22.14
N GLY A 16 0.95 -5.93 -22.55
CA GLY A 16 1.57 -6.83 -23.53
C GLY A 16 2.73 -7.68 -22.97
N GLU A 17 3.19 -7.41 -21.75
CA GLU A 17 4.26 -8.16 -21.06
C GLU A 17 3.69 -9.27 -20.18
N ALA A 18 4.40 -10.38 -20.05
CA ALA A 18 4.02 -11.44 -19.13
C ALA A 18 4.13 -10.96 -17.67
N LEU A 19 3.13 -11.26 -16.85
CA LEU A 19 3.11 -10.88 -15.42
C LEU A 19 3.09 -12.14 -14.55
N GLY A 20 4.13 -12.32 -13.74
CA GLY A 20 4.17 -13.33 -12.69
C GLY A 20 3.60 -12.78 -11.39
N VAL A 21 2.45 -13.28 -10.96
CA VAL A 21 1.82 -12.90 -9.69
C VAL A 21 2.11 -13.98 -8.64
N PRO A 22 2.89 -13.68 -7.59
CA PRO A 22 3.10 -14.62 -6.51
C PRO A 22 1.79 -14.82 -5.72
N LEU A 23 1.53 -16.07 -5.35
CA LEU A 23 0.32 -16.45 -4.63
C LEU A 23 0.63 -16.73 -3.16
N ASN A 24 -0.15 -16.10 -2.28
CA ASN A 24 -0.12 -16.44 -0.87
C ASN A 24 -0.86 -17.77 -0.60
N ASP A 25 -0.74 -18.24 0.64
CA ASP A 25 -1.30 -19.53 1.07
C ASP A 25 -2.81 -19.60 0.91
N LEU A 26 -3.50 -18.49 1.16
CA LEU A 26 -4.94 -18.40 0.98
C LEU A 26 -5.34 -18.57 -0.50
N ALA A 27 -4.63 -17.90 -1.41
CA ALA A 27 -4.89 -18.02 -2.84
C ALA A 27 -4.62 -19.44 -3.33
N ILE A 28 -3.50 -20.06 -2.91
CA ILE A 28 -3.19 -21.46 -3.25
C ILE A 28 -4.29 -22.40 -2.76
N ALA A 29 -4.71 -22.29 -1.50
CA ALA A 29 -5.77 -23.14 -0.94
C ALA A 29 -7.10 -23.03 -1.70
N VAL A 30 -7.45 -21.82 -2.16
CA VAL A 30 -8.63 -21.59 -3.00
C VAL A 30 -8.46 -22.28 -4.36
N LEU A 31 -7.31 -22.12 -5.01
CA LEU A 31 -7.04 -22.75 -6.31
C LEU A 31 -7.07 -24.27 -6.22
N GLU A 32 -6.42 -24.87 -5.21
CA GLU A 32 -6.40 -26.32 -5.01
C GLU A 32 -7.81 -26.90 -4.84
N ARG A 33 -8.66 -26.25 -4.02
CA ARG A 33 -10.07 -26.65 -3.86
C ARG A 33 -10.84 -26.60 -5.18
N ARG A 34 -10.57 -25.60 -6.02
CA ARG A 34 -11.25 -25.42 -7.31
C ARG A 34 -10.76 -26.41 -8.37
N MET A 35 -9.46 -26.68 -8.40
CA MET A 35 -8.85 -27.65 -9.31
C MET A 35 -9.28 -29.09 -9.03
N ALA A 36 -9.62 -29.42 -7.79
CA ALA A 36 -10.20 -30.72 -7.44
C ALA A 36 -11.57 -30.96 -8.11
N ILE A 37 -12.25 -29.90 -8.57
CA ILE A 37 -13.58 -29.97 -9.21
C ILE A 37 -13.46 -29.93 -10.73
N GLN A 38 -12.49 -29.17 -11.27
CA GLN A 38 -12.28 -29.03 -12.72
C GLN A 38 -10.79 -28.85 -13.06
N HIS A 39 -10.37 -29.50 -14.14
CA HIS A 39 -8.95 -29.55 -14.53
C HIS A 39 -8.53 -28.51 -15.57
N GLU A 40 -9.45 -28.06 -16.44
CA GLU A 40 -9.09 -27.17 -17.56
C GLU A 40 -9.14 -25.68 -17.18
N TYR A 41 -10.20 -25.26 -16.47
CA TYR A 41 -10.37 -23.89 -16.00
C TYR A 41 -10.69 -23.88 -14.51
N VAL A 42 -9.96 -23.07 -13.73
CA VAL A 42 -10.15 -23.00 -12.27
C VAL A 42 -11.48 -22.30 -11.90
N PHE A 43 -11.85 -21.29 -12.69
CA PHE A 43 -13.07 -20.50 -12.50
C PHE A 43 -14.00 -20.67 -13.69
N THR A 44 -15.14 -21.31 -13.43
CA THR A 44 -16.14 -21.64 -14.46
C THR A 44 -17.56 -21.34 -13.99
N PHE A 45 -18.44 -21.19 -14.97
CA PHE A 45 -19.88 -21.14 -14.76
C PHE A 45 -20.56 -22.05 -15.79
N LYS A 46 -21.36 -23.01 -15.31
CA LYS A 46 -22.00 -24.03 -16.15
C LYS A 46 -21.03 -24.75 -17.10
N GLY A 47 -19.85 -25.11 -16.59
CA GLY A 47 -18.81 -25.84 -17.34
C GLY A 47 -17.98 -24.99 -18.31
N ARG A 48 -18.29 -23.70 -18.50
CA ARG A 48 -17.54 -22.79 -19.38
C ARG A 48 -16.65 -21.85 -18.56
N ALA A 49 -15.52 -21.43 -19.14
CA ALA A 49 -14.66 -20.42 -18.55
C ALA A 49 -15.43 -19.11 -18.28
N LEU A 50 -15.13 -18.47 -17.14
CA LEU A 50 -15.73 -17.19 -16.78
C LEU A 50 -15.17 -16.07 -17.68
N GLY A 51 -16.01 -15.53 -18.57
CA GLY A 51 -15.66 -14.37 -19.40
C GLY A 51 -15.87 -13.01 -18.71
N GLN A 52 -16.70 -12.95 -17.64
CA GLN A 52 -16.90 -11.75 -16.84
C GLN A 52 -17.00 -12.09 -15.36
N VAL A 53 -16.43 -11.21 -14.55
CA VAL A 53 -16.32 -11.37 -13.09
C VAL A 53 -17.35 -10.56 -12.31
N ASN A 54 -17.77 -9.40 -12.84
CA ASN A 54 -18.81 -8.54 -12.24
C ASN A 54 -20.23 -9.06 -12.52
N THR A 55 -20.52 -10.26 -12.03
CA THR A 55 -21.76 -11.01 -12.32
C THR A 55 -22.84 -10.81 -11.23
N LYS A 56 -24.03 -11.39 -11.44
CA LYS A 56 -25.05 -11.48 -10.37
C LYS A 56 -24.51 -12.23 -9.15
N THR A 57 -23.69 -13.26 -9.35
CA THR A 57 -23.06 -14.02 -8.27
C THR A 57 -22.14 -13.16 -7.42
N TRP A 58 -21.37 -12.26 -8.04
CA TRP A 58 -20.55 -11.28 -7.34
C TRP A 58 -21.41 -10.34 -6.47
N ARG A 59 -22.46 -9.74 -7.05
CA ARG A 59 -23.38 -8.87 -6.29
C ARG A 59 -24.04 -9.61 -5.12
N ALA A 60 -24.46 -10.86 -5.33
CA ALA A 60 -25.02 -11.68 -4.27
C ALA A 60 -23.99 -11.99 -3.16
N ALA A 61 -22.70 -12.15 -3.51
CA ALA A 61 -21.64 -12.31 -2.53
C ALA A 61 -21.43 -11.03 -1.69
N LEU A 62 -21.49 -9.84 -2.31
CA LEU A 62 -21.44 -8.57 -1.59
C LEU A 62 -22.60 -8.42 -0.60
N VAL A 63 -23.83 -8.77 -1.02
CA VAL A 63 -25.00 -8.74 -0.15
C VAL A 63 -24.83 -9.69 1.05
N ARG A 64 -24.37 -10.92 0.82
CA ARG A 64 -24.11 -11.87 1.92
C ARG A 64 -22.99 -11.39 2.87
N ALA A 65 -22.04 -10.63 2.36
CA ALA A 65 -20.96 -10.03 3.14
C ALA A 65 -21.36 -8.71 3.81
N GLY A 66 -22.57 -8.17 3.56
CA GLY A 66 -23.02 -6.90 4.10
C GLY A 66 -22.30 -5.68 3.51
N ILE A 67 -21.71 -5.79 2.31
CA ILE A 67 -20.92 -4.73 1.68
C ILE A 67 -21.78 -3.95 0.67
N THR A 68 -21.82 -2.62 0.81
CA THR A 68 -22.52 -1.69 -0.09
C THR A 68 -21.54 -0.84 -0.90
N ASP A 69 -21.97 -0.35 -2.08
CA ASP A 69 -21.19 0.53 -2.98
C ASP A 69 -19.75 0.04 -3.28
N PHE A 70 -19.61 -1.24 -3.57
CA PHE A 70 -18.31 -1.87 -3.83
C PHE A 70 -18.21 -2.46 -5.23
N ARG A 71 -17.20 -2.06 -5.97
CA ARG A 71 -16.95 -2.46 -7.37
C ARG A 71 -15.88 -3.55 -7.42
N TRP A 72 -15.85 -4.29 -8.52
CA TRP A 72 -14.84 -5.34 -8.70
C TRP A 72 -13.40 -4.81 -8.62
N HIS A 73 -13.13 -3.62 -9.16
CA HIS A 73 -11.80 -3.00 -9.11
C HIS A 73 -11.38 -2.57 -7.70
N ASP A 74 -12.33 -2.43 -6.76
CA ASP A 74 -12.04 -2.03 -5.40
C ASP A 74 -11.34 -3.15 -4.62
N LEU A 75 -11.44 -4.41 -5.06
CA LEU A 75 -10.61 -5.51 -4.53
C LEU A 75 -9.12 -5.22 -4.72
N ARG A 76 -8.73 -4.74 -5.91
CA ARG A 76 -7.33 -4.41 -6.21
C ARG A 76 -6.89 -3.16 -5.46
N HIS A 77 -7.77 -2.18 -5.29
CA HIS A 77 -7.50 -1.01 -4.46
C HIS A 77 -7.29 -1.41 -3.00
N THR A 78 -8.17 -2.24 -2.45
CA THR A 78 -8.09 -2.74 -1.07
C THR A 78 -6.80 -3.51 -0.83
N TRP A 79 -6.45 -4.44 -1.74
CA TRP A 79 -5.20 -5.19 -1.68
C TRP A 79 -3.97 -4.27 -1.65
N ALA A 80 -3.93 -3.26 -2.54
CA ALA A 80 -2.83 -2.32 -2.60
C ALA A 80 -2.73 -1.45 -1.33
N SER A 81 -3.88 -0.99 -0.83
CA SER A 81 -3.97 -0.23 0.42
C SER A 81 -3.48 -1.03 1.61
N TRP A 82 -3.88 -2.29 1.75
CA TRP A 82 -3.44 -3.15 2.85
C TRP A 82 -1.95 -3.44 2.82
N LEU A 83 -1.39 -3.79 1.65
CA LEU A 83 0.06 -3.97 1.54
C LEU A 83 0.81 -2.69 1.92
N ARG A 84 0.27 -1.54 1.50
CA ARG A 84 0.91 -0.27 1.79
C ARG A 84 0.85 0.13 3.28
N GLN A 85 -0.25 -0.19 3.95
CA GLN A 85 -0.42 -0.04 5.40
C GLN A 85 0.53 -0.97 6.18
N ASN A 86 0.88 -2.13 5.61
CA ASN A 86 1.90 -3.05 6.14
C ASN A 86 3.33 -2.69 5.68
N ASP A 87 3.58 -1.42 5.37
CA ASP A 87 4.90 -0.87 5.03
C ASP A 87 5.59 -1.51 3.82
N VAL A 88 4.84 -2.16 2.92
CA VAL A 88 5.40 -2.67 1.66
C VAL A 88 5.88 -1.48 0.81
N PRO A 89 7.15 -1.47 0.36
CA PRO A 89 7.68 -0.41 -0.47
C PRO A 89 6.92 -0.24 -1.79
N THR A 90 6.84 1.01 -2.27
CA THR A 90 6.11 1.36 -3.51
C THR A 90 6.60 0.58 -4.73
N TRP A 91 7.92 0.34 -4.85
CA TRP A 91 8.50 -0.40 -5.97
C TRP A 91 8.08 -1.89 -5.95
N VAL A 92 8.06 -2.53 -4.78
CA VAL A 92 7.54 -3.91 -4.63
C VAL A 92 6.07 -3.96 -5.00
N LEU A 93 5.28 -3.01 -4.51
CA LEU A 93 3.85 -2.94 -4.82
C LEU A 93 3.61 -2.72 -6.32
N GLN A 94 4.45 -1.90 -6.98
CA GLN A 94 4.42 -1.68 -8.41
C GLN A 94 4.62 -2.97 -9.20
N GLU A 95 5.64 -3.75 -8.85
CA GLU A 95 5.95 -5.04 -9.48
C GLU A 95 4.84 -6.06 -9.24
N LEU A 96 4.39 -6.21 -7.98
CA LEU A 96 3.34 -7.16 -7.61
C LEU A 96 2.02 -6.90 -8.36
N GLY A 97 1.69 -5.64 -8.58
CA GLY A 97 0.48 -5.30 -9.34
C GLY A 97 0.68 -5.23 -10.85
N GLY A 98 1.91 -5.16 -11.35
CA GLY A 98 2.19 -4.89 -12.76
C GLY A 98 1.78 -3.47 -13.20
N TRP A 99 2.00 -2.47 -12.36
CA TRP A 99 1.79 -1.06 -12.73
C TRP A 99 2.95 -0.54 -13.58
N LYS A 100 2.63 0.17 -14.67
CA LYS A 100 3.65 0.72 -15.59
C LYS A 100 4.50 1.83 -14.98
N SER A 101 3.93 2.62 -14.07
CA SER A 101 4.63 3.74 -13.47
C SER A 101 4.38 3.83 -11.97
N GLU A 102 5.41 4.27 -11.25
CA GLU A 102 5.33 4.52 -9.82
C GLU A 102 4.23 5.56 -9.50
N SER A 103 3.99 6.52 -10.40
CA SER A 103 2.92 7.51 -10.26
C SER A 103 1.53 6.88 -10.08
N MET A 104 1.26 5.71 -10.69
CA MET A 104 -0.01 5.00 -10.51
C MET A 104 -0.14 4.35 -9.13
N VAL A 105 1.00 4.07 -8.47
CA VAL A 105 1.07 3.41 -7.15
C VAL A 105 1.17 4.45 -6.03
N ARG A 106 1.71 5.65 -6.32
CA ARG A 106 1.79 6.77 -5.36
C ARG A 106 0.45 7.18 -4.76
N ARG A 107 -0.67 6.86 -5.41
CA ARG A 107 -2.02 7.01 -4.84
C ARG A 107 -2.24 6.24 -3.53
N TYR A 108 -1.41 5.25 -3.20
CA TYR A 108 -1.46 4.54 -1.91
C TYR A 108 -0.39 5.02 -0.94
N ALA A 109 0.62 5.77 -1.41
CA ALA A 109 1.84 6.07 -0.65
C ALA A 109 1.61 6.79 0.68
N HIS A 110 0.49 7.50 0.84
CA HIS A 110 0.12 8.20 2.05
C HIS A 110 -0.47 7.30 3.15
N MET A 111 -0.79 6.04 2.85
CA MET A 111 -1.51 5.15 3.78
C MET A 111 -0.64 4.54 4.89
N SER A 112 0.67 4.79 4.88
CA SER A 112 1.53 4.55 6.04
C SER A 112 2.49 5.71 6.14
N VAL A 113 2.72 6.20 7.36
CA VAL A 113 3.83 7.09 7.71
C VAL A 113 4.98 6.31 8.37
N LYS A 114 4.68 5.11 8.91
CA LYS A 114 5.64 4.24 9.61
C LYS A 114 6.82 3.83 8.75
N HIS A 115 6.62 3.59 7.45
CA HIS A 115 7.72 3.31 6.52
C HIS A 115 8.75 4.46 6.42
N LEU A 116 8.43 5.70 6.83
CA LEU A 116 9.38 6.82 6.88
C LEU A 116 10.22 6.82 8.17
N GLN A 117 9.79 6.11 9.22
CA GLN A 117 10.47 6.08 10.52
C GLN A 117 11.94 5.64 10.40
N PRO A 118 12.28 4.54 9.69
CA PRO A 118 13.68 4.15 9.53
C PRO A 118 14.54 5.19 8.83
N TYR A 119 13.94 6.02 7.94
CA TYR A 119 14.66 7.08 7.24
C TYR A 119 14.80 8.35 8.09
N ALA A 120 13.84 8.62 8.98
CA ALA A 120 13.97 9.68 9.97
C ALA A 120 15.07 9.35 10.99
N ASP A 121 15.14 8.10 11.42
CA ASP A 121 16.11 7.63 12.42
C ASP A 121 17.55 7.65 11.90
N GLN A 122 17.76 7.59 10.58
CA GLN A 122 19.08 7.74 9.94
C GLN A 122 19.69 9.13 10.15
N LEU A 123 18.87 10.15 10.40
CA LEU A 123 19.34 11.52 10.62
C LEU A 123 19.60 11.80 12.10
N THR A 124 20.43 10.97 12.74
CA THR A 124 20.82 11.16 14.14
C THR A 124 22.04 12.10 14.22
N PHE A 125 21.78 13.38 14.45
CA PHE A 125 22.81 14.24 15.03
C PHE A 125 22.93 13.88 16.51
N SER A 126 24.16 13.73 17.02
CA SER A 126 24.40 13.55 18.45
C SER A 126 23.78 14.72 19.20
N VAL A 127 22.57 14.52 19.74
CA VAL A 127 21.93 15.47 20.65
C VAL A 127 22.70 15.34 21.95
N THR A 128 23.79 16.10 22.09
CA THR A 128 24.38 16.34 23.39
C THR A 128 23.27 16.99 24.23
N PRO A 129 22.81 16.36 25.33
CA PRO A 129 21.84 16.99 26.19
C PRO A 129 22.43 18.32 26.63
N ARG A 130 21.73 19.44 26.38
CA ARG A 130 22.08 20.72 27.00
C ARG A 130 21.82 20.55 28.49
N THR A 131 22.81 20.06 29.22
CA THR A 131 22.87 20.17 30.68
C THR A 131 22.78 21.66 31.00
N GLY A 132 21.76 22.05 31.77
CA GLY A 132 21.41 23.43 32.03
C GLY A 132 22.60 24.27 32.50
N GLY A 133 23.02 25.19 31.65
CA GLY A 133 23.93 26.28 31.97
C GLY A 133 23.29 27.58 31.47
N ASN A 134 23.16 28.56 32.37
CA ASN A 134 22.62 29.89 32.08
C ASN A 134 23.27 30.50 30.83
N PRO A 135 22.52 31.27 30.01
CA PRO A 135 23.10 31.98 28.89
C PRO A 135 24.03 33.10 29.38
N PRO A 136 25.21 33.31 28.76
CA PRO A 136 26.02 34.48 29.05
C PRO A 136 25.33 35.73 28.48
N ALA A 137 25.38 36.81 29.27
CA ALA A 137 24.84 38.10 28.90
C ALA A 137 25.70 38.78 27.82
N GLY A 138 25.03 39.34 26.80
CA GLY A 138 25.49 40.52 26.06
C GLY A 138 26.49 40.29 24.92
N GLY A 139 26.01 40.46 23.69
CA GLY A 139 26.84 40.63 22.49
C GLY A 139 25.98 41.04 21.31
N SER A 140 25.95 42.34 21.02
CA SER A 140 25.29 42.96 19.86
C SER A 140 25.94 42.52 18.55
N ALA A 141 25.15 41.99 17.61
CA ALA A 141 25.57 41.85 16.22
C ALA A 141 24.42 42.26 15.28
N GLU A 142 24.77 43.14 14.33
CA GLU A 142 23.92 43.77 13.32
C GLU A 142 23.24 42.77 12.38
N GLY A 143 22.03 43.13 11.95
CA GLY A 143 21.12 42.24 11.24
C GLY A 143 21.39 42.02 9.75
N HIS A 144 20.98 40.86 9.27
CA HIS A 144 20.54 40.65 7.89
C HIS A 144 19.02 40.42 7.90
N LYS A 145 18.26 41.33 7.27
CA LYS A 145 16.81 41.23 7.12
C LYS A 145 16.49 40.24 5.99
N ASN A 146 16.19 39.00 6.35
CA ASN A 146 15.52 38.07 5.45
C ASN A 146 14.02 38.07 5.81
N GLY A 147 13.17 38.43 4.85
CA GLY A 147 11.72 38.54 5.02
C GLY A 147 11.05 37.19 5.29
N HIS A 148 11.12 36.73 6.53
CA HIS A 148 10.26 35.68 7.06
C HIS A 148 9.38 36.26 8.16
N SER A 149 8.09 35.91 8.09
CA SER A 149 7.06 36.22 9.09
C SER A 149 7.63 36.15 10.52
N SER A 150 7.38 37.20 11.31
CA SER A 150 7.82 37.33 12.70
C SER A 150 7.04 36.44 13.68
N GLU A 151 6.11 35.62 13.19
CA GLU A 151 5.45 34.62 14.02
C GLU A 151 6.24 33.31 13.98
N PRO A 152 6.69 32.79 15.15
CA PRO A 152 7.29 31.47 15.19
C PRO A 152 6.26 30.45 14.65
N PRO A 153 6.65 29.53 13.76
CA PRO A 153 5.73 28.52 13.26
C PRO A 153 5.15 27.76 14.46
N ARG A 154 3.83 27.85 14.64
CA ARG A 154 3.09 27.05 15.62
C ARG A 154 3.13 25.59 15.18
N LEU A 155 4.22 24.90 15.49
CA LEU A 155 4.32 23.46 15.36
C LEU A 155 3.39 22.83 16.39
N LYS A 156 2.22 22.38 15.94
CA LYS A 156 1.34 21.54 16.75
C LYS A 156 1.90 20.11 16.71
N LEU A 157 2.56 19.69 17.78
CA LEU A 157 2.79 18.28 18.08
C LEU A 157 1.42 17.63 18.30
N VAL A 158 0.87 17.00 17.27
CA VAL A 158 -0.31 16.15 17.41
C VAL A 158 0.18 14.78 17.80
N ALA A 159 0.32 14.55 19.11
CA ALA A 159 0.52 13.21 19.66
C ALA A 159 -0.80 12.45 19.55
N GLY A 160 -1.06 11.86 18.39
CA GLY A 160 -2.13 10.89 18.20
C GLY A 160 -1.71 9.56 18.80
N THR A 161 -1.92 9.35 20.09
CA THR A 161 -1.95 8.00 20.66
C THR A 161 -3.25 7.33 20.25
N ASP A 162 -3.27 6.68 19.09
CA ASP A 162 -4.31 5.68 18.80
C ASP A 162 -3.91 4.36 19.46
N LEU A 163 -4.36 4.19 20.69
CA LEU A 163 -4.50 2.90 21.35
C LEU A 163 -5.98 2.70 21.69
N SER A 164 -6.54 1.55 21.27
CA SER A 164 -7.86 0.96 21.57
C SER A 164 -9.09 1.74 21.08
N TYR A 165 -10.04 1.14 20.35
CA TYR A 165 -10.77 -0.11 20.64
C TYR A 165 -10.95 -1.04 19.43
#